data_AF-A0A9N9BV08-F1
#
_entry.id   AF-A0A9N9BV08-F1
#
_cell.length_a   1.000
_cell.length_b   1.000
_cell.length_c   1.000
_cell.angle_alpha   90.00
_cell.angle_beta   90.00
_cell.angle_gamma   90.00
#
_symmetry.space_group_name_H-M   'P 1'
#
loop_
_entity.id
_entity.type
_entity.pdbx_description
1 polymer ?
#
loop_
_entity_poly.entity_id
_entity_poly.type
_entity_poly.pdbx_seq_one_letter_code
_entity_poly.pdbx_strand_id
1 'polypeptide(L)'
;MVDTSIPKLPNLELAHYRFILNNPKTPEYYEEAKIKILSAIEENNMAPFYQLITDEAKIPLDKALLAKYQEVNKKELQELDEKLQDAEKNLGETEISDALLAKAEYFSKIGDKEKALAAYNVALEKTAGLGSRIDIIFSFVRIGFFFNDNDIISRKIERAKSLIEEGGDWDRRNRLKVYEGIYRLSIRDFKTAANLFLDTLSTFMSTELMDYKDFVKYAVLAGAISLNRVDLKKKVIDAPEVLEVLHEIPHLGEFINSLYNCAYSKFFESLADVERNHLRTSRYLFSHLRYYVREMRIIAYAQLLESYRSLTMESMANAFGVSEEFIDNDLSKFIAAGRLNCVIDKVNGIVETNRPDAKNAQYQQTIKQGDILLNRIQKLSRVINV
;
A
#
# COMPACT_ATOMS: atom_id res chain seq x y z
N MET A 1 15.10 27.41 8.42
CA MET A 1 14.80 26.20 7.63
C MET A 1 13.33 26.30 7.32
N VAL A 2 12.98 26.72 6.11
CA VAL A 2 11.58 26.77 5.69
C VAL A 2 11.13 25.33 5.61
N ASP A 3 10.19 24.91 6.45
CA ASP A 3 9.61 23.58 6.37
C ASP A 3 9.05 23.38 4.95
N THR A 4 9.80 22.64 4.14
CA THR A 4 9.41 22.17 2.82
C THR A 4 8.36 21.06 2.95
N SER A 5 7.36 21.25 3.81
CA SER A 5 6.26 20.32 3.98
C SER A 5 5.25 20.60 2.87
N ILE A 6 5.22 19.74 1.87
CA ILE A 6 4.20 19.76 0.81
C ILE A 6 2.84 19.58 1.51
N PRO A 7 1.80 20.36 1.14
CA PRO A 7 0.51 20.26 1.80
C PRO A 7 -0.08 18.85 1.65
N LYS A 8 -0.58 18.29 2.78
CA LYS A 8 -1.29 17.01 2.87
C LYS A 8 -2.69 17.10 2.23
N LEU A 9 -2.74 17.31 0.92
CA LEU A 9 -3.97 17.50 0.15
C LEU A 9 -4.04 16.48 -1.00
N PRO A 10 -5.07 15.62 -1.07
CA PRO A 10 -6.08 15.30 -0.05
C PRO A 10 -5.50 14.56 1.17
N ASN A 11 -6.12 14.75 2.35
CA ASN A 11 -5.66 14.07 3.57
C ASN A 11 -5.96 12.57 3.50
N LEU A 12 -4.92 11.76 3.26
CA LEU A 12 -5.03 10.30 3.13
C LEU A 12 -5.37 9.59 4.46
N GLU A 13 -5.18 10.26 5.60
CA GLU A 13 -5.60 9.74 6.91
C GLU A 13 -7.13 9.63 6.96
N LEU A 14 -7.87 10.55 6.33
CA LEU A 14 -9.33 10.47 6.23
C LEU A 14 -9.79 9.29 5.37
N ALA A 15 -9.04 8.96 4.32
CA ALA A 15 -9.30 7.75 3.53
C ALA A 15 -9.05 6.47 4.35
N HIS A 16 -8.10 6.50 5.28
CA HIS A 16 -7.86 5.39 6.21
C HIS A 16 -8.99 5.24 7.22
N TYR A 17 -9.44 6.33 7.86
CA TYR A 17 -10.58 6.28 8.78
C TYR A 17 -11.88 5.88 8.07
N ARG A 18 -12.10 6.34 6.83
CA ARG A 18 -13.26 5.92 6.00
C ARG A 18 -13.23 4.42 5.76
N PHE A 19 -12.05 3.87 5.49
CA PHE A 19 -11.88 2.43 5.34
C PHE A 19 -12.22 1.68 6.63
N ILE A 20 -11.78 2.17 7.80
CA ILE A 20 -12.10 1.56 9.10
C ILE A 20 -13.61 1.57 9.36
N LEU A 21 -14.29 2.69 9.08
CA LEU A 21 -15.76 2.80 9.26
C LEU A 21 -16.53 1.78 8.41
N ASN A 22 -16.09 1.56 7.17
CA ASN A 22 -16.75 0.61 6.26
C ASN A 22 -16.35 -0.85 6.52
N ASN A 23 -15.36 -1.11 7.39
CA ASN A 23 -14.84 -2.44 7.62
C ASN A 23 -15.50 -3.12 8.84
N PRO A 24 -16.28 -4.21 8.65
CA PRO A 24 -16.95 -4.90 9.76
C PRO A 24 -15.99 -5.66 10.69
N LYS A 25 -14.71 -5.81 10.33
CA LYS A 25 -13.73 -6.61 11.09
C LYS A 25 -12.95 -5.82 12.13
N THR A 26 -13.19 -4.51 12.26
CA THR A 26 -12.50 -3.61 13.20
C THR A 26 -13.50 -2.77 14.01
N PRO A 27 -14.37 -3.40 14.82
CA PRO A 27 -15.38 -2.66 15.60
C PRO A 27 -14.73 -1.78 16.69
N GLU A 28 -13.59 -2.18 17.23
CA GLU A 28 -12.88 -1.48 18.32
C GLU A 28 -12.43 -0.06 17.91
N TYR A 29 -12.08 0.13 16.64
CA TYR A 29 -11.59 1.43 16.12
C TYR A 29 -12.68 2.28 15.48
N TYR A 30 -13.93 1.82 15.48
CA TYR A 30 -15.03 2.47 14.78
C TYR A 30 -15.38 3.84 15.38
N GLU A 31 -15.46 3.92 16.71
CA GLU A 31 -15.83 5.17 17.40
C GLU A 31 -14.75 6.24 17.27
N GLU A 32 -13.48 5.87 17.43
CA GLU A 32 -12.34 6.77 17.25
C GLU A 32 -12.25 7.28 15.81
N ALA A 33 -12.43 6.41 14.81
CA ALA A 33 -12.44 6.79 13.41
C ALA A 33 -13.57 7.76 13.08
N LYS A 34 -14.76 7.55 13.67
CA LYS A 34 -15.91 8.45 13.50
C LYS A 34 -15.63 9.84 14.05
N ILE A 35 -15.10 9.94 15.27
CA ILE A 35 -14.79 11.23 15.91
C ILE A 35 -13.77 12.01 15.07
N LYS A 36 -12.69 11.35 14.64
CA LYS A 36 -11.63 11.98 13.85
C LYS A 36 -12.08 12.42 12.46
N ILE A 37 -13.00 11.68 11.83
CA ILE A 37 -13.61 12.09 10.57
C ILE A 37 -14.48 13.33 10.77
N LEU A 38 -15.34 13.34 11.80
CA LEU A 38 -16.23 14.47 12.05
C LEU A 38 -15.45 15.74 12.39
N SER A 39 -14.41 15.65 13.24
CA SER A 39 -13.55 16.79 13.54
C SER A 39 -12.84 17.33 12.31
N ALA A 40 -12.30 16.45 11.47
CA ALA A 40 -11.61 16.88 10.25
C ALA A 40 -12.56 17.47 9.19
N ILE A 41 -13.81 17.02 9.15
CA ILE A 41 -14.86 17.59 8.29
C ILE A 41 -15.25 18.98 8.78
N GLU A 42 -15.36 19.17 10.10
CA GLU A 42 -15.61 20.48 10.72
C GLU A 42 -14.47 21.46 10.47
N GLU A 43 -13.22 21.03 10.64
CA GLU A 43 -12.03 21.88 10.44
C GLU A 43 -11.80 22.29 8.98
N ASN A 44 -12.14 21.40 8.03
CA ASN A 44 -11.85 21.62 6.60
C ASN A 44 -13.08 21.89 5.74
N ASN A 45 -14.26 22.03 6.33
CA ASN A 45 -15.54 22.30 5.65
C ASN A 45 -15.82 21.36 4.46
N MET A 46 -15.53 20.06 4.60
CA MET A 46 -15.59 19.09 3.50
C MET A 46 -17.02 18.62 3.18
N ALA A 47 -17.83 19.47 2.53
CA ALA A 47 -19.25 19.18 2.28
C ALA A 47 -19.52 17.94 1.38
N PRO A 48 -18.86 17.76 0.21
CA PRO A 48 -19.04 16.60 -0.66
C PRO A 48 -18.52 15.31 -0.03
N PHE A 49 -17.41 15.37 0.72
CA PHE A 49 -16.90 14.22 1.44
C PHE A 49 -17.85 13.77 2.57
N TYR A 50 -18.49 14.72 3.27
CA TYR A 50 -19.52 14.40 4.26
C TYR A 50 -20.75 13.72 3.63
N GLN A 51 -21.18 14.15 2.44
CA GLN A 51 -22.24 13.45 1.69
C GLN A 51 -21.84 12.01 1.35
N LEU A 52 -20.63 11.81 0.81
CA LEU A 52 -20.12 10.47 0.49
C LEU A 52 -20.04 9.56 1.72
N ILE A 53 -19.56 10.05 2.86
CA ILE A 53 -19.46 9.25 4.09
C ILE A 53 -20.85 8.94 4.65
N THR A 54 -21.77 9.90 4.63
CA THR A 54 -23.12 9.66 5.18
C THR A 54 -23.89 8.65 4.34
N ASP A 55 -23.72 8.66 3.02
CA ASP A 55 -24.27 7.65 2.11
C ASP A 55 -23.65 6.26 2.35
N GLU A 56 -22.33 6.17 2.57
CA GLU A 56 -21.63 4.89 2.77
C GLU A 56 -21.82 4.29 4.17
N ALA A 57 -21.65 5.11 5.21
CA ALA A 57 -21.66 4.68 6.61
C ALA A 57 -23.05 4.76 7.27
N LYS A 58 -24.09 5.17 6.53
CA LYS A 58 -25.47 5.35 7.01
C LYS A 58 -25.55 6.22 8.29
N ILE A 59 -24.67 7.20 8.42
CA ILE A 59 -24.66 8.14 9.54
C ILE A 59 -25.77 9.18 9.29
N PRO A 60 -26.57 9.56 10.31
CA PRO A 60 -27.62 10.56 10.14
C PRO A 60 -27.02 11.89 9.63
N LEU A 61 -27.65 12.41 8.57
CA LEU A 61 -27.26 13.61 7.85
C LEU A 61 -27.77 14.87 8.54
N ASP A 62 -26.86 15.69 9.07
CA ASP A 62 -27.20 17.01 9.59
C ASP A 62 -27.26 18.03 8.45
N LYS A 63 -28.45 18.21 7.88
CA LYS A 63 -28.71 19.13 6.75
C LYS A 63 -28.31 20.58 7.03
N ALA A 64 -28.38 21.01 8.29
CA ALA A 64 -28.01 22.36 8.70
C ALA A 64 -26.48 22.59 8.68
N LEU A 65 -25.68 21.58 9.03
CA LEU A 65 -24.22 21.66 8.96
C LEU A 65 -23.74 21.61 7.50
N LEU A 66 -24.36 20.76 6.68
CA LEU A 66 -24.08 20.72 5.24
C LEU A 66 -24.32 22.05 4.53
N ALA A 67 -25.42 22.74 4.84
CA ALA A 67 -25.72 24.04 4.25
C ALA A 67 -24.64 25.09 4.62
N LYS A 68 -24.21 25.11 5.89
CA LYS A 68 -23.12 25.97 6.34
C LYS A 68 -21.81 25.71 5.58
N TYR A 69 -21.42 24.44 5.44
CA TYR A 69 -20.20 24.09 4.71
C TYR A 69 -20.30 24.44 3.21
N GLN A 70 -21.46 24.24 2.59
CA GLN A 70 -21.66 24.63 1.19
C GLN A 70 -21.59 26.15 0.99
N GLU A 71 -22.08 26.94 1.94
CA GLU A 71 -21.98 28.41 1.90
C GLU A 71 -20.54 28.89 2.05
N VAL A 72 -19.77 28.31 2.97
CA VAL A 72 -18.34 28.61 3.13
C VAL A 72 -17.57 28.24 1.86
N ASN A 73 -17.82 27.04 1.31
CA ASN A 73 -17.14 26.58 0.11
C ASN A 73 -17.47 27.45 -1.11
N LYS A 74 -18.70 27.95 -1.22
CA LYS A 74 -19.07 28.89 -2.29
C LYS A 74 -18.31 30.22 -2.17
N LYS A 75 -18.16 30.75 -0.95
CA LYS A 75 -17.41 32.00 -0.71
C LYS A 75 -15.93 31.84 -1.06
N GLU A 76 -15.28 30.78 -0.58
CA GLU A 76 -13.87 30.53 -0.88
C GLU A 76 -13.63 30.23 -2.37
N LEU A 77 -14.56 29.55 -3.05
CA LEU A 77 -14.49 29.38 -4.51
C LEU A 77 -14.64 30.71 -5.26
N GLN A 78 -15.52 31.61 -4.81
CA GLN A 78 -15.68 32.93 -5.40
C GLN A 78 -14.40 33.77 -5.26
N GLU A 79 -13.77 33.77 -4.08
CA GLU A 79 -12.49 34.46 -3.87
C GLU A 79 -11.37 33.90 -4.76
N LEU A 80 -11.33 32.58 -4.95
CA LEU A 80 -10.37 31.94 -5.86
C LEU A 80 -10.66 32.25 -7.34
N ASP A 81 -11.93 32.36 -7.72
CA ASP A 81 -12.34 32.77 -9.06
C ASP A 81 -12.03 34.24 -9.35
N GLU A 82 -12.21 35.12 -8.37
CA GLU A 82 -11.79 36.53 -8.46
C GLU A 82 -10.28 36.65 -8.61
N LYS A 83 -9.50 35.91 -7.79
CA LYS A 83 -8.04 35.85 -7.93
C LYS A 83 -7.60 35.33 -9.29
N LEU A 84 -8.31 34.34 -9.84
CA LEU A 84 -8.04 33.86 -11.21
C LEU A 84 -8.33 34.93 -12.26
N GLN A 85 -9.44 35.65 -12.14
CA GLN A 85 -9.77 36.73 -13.08
C GLN A 85 -8.77 37.89 -13.00
N ASP A 86 -8.33 38.25 -11.80
CA ASP A 86 -7.31 39.27 -11.59
C ASP A 86 -5.95 38.81 -12.14
N ALA A 87 -5.61 37.53 -11.97
CA ALA A 87 -4.40 36.96 -12.54
C ALA A 87 -4.43 36.93 -14.07
N GLU A 88 -5.58 36.62 -14.68
CA GLU A 88 -5.74 36.63 -16.13
C GLU A 88 -5.71 38.04 -16.74
N LYS A 89 -6.14 39.07 -15.98
CA LYS A 89 -6.19 40.46 -16.45
C LYS A 89 -4.90 41.23 -16.24
N ASN A 90 -4.21 41.01 -15.11
CA ASN A 90 -3.13 41.87 -14.65
C ASN A 90 -1.76 41.19 -14.56
N LEU A 91 -1.71 39.85 -14.58
CA LEU A 91 -0.54 39.06 -14.17
C LEU A 91 -0.05 38.11 -15.27
N GLY A 92 1.08 37.45 -15.03
CA GLY A 92 1.74 36.56 -16.00
C GLY A 92 1.25 35.11 -15.96
N GLU A 93 1.73 34.30 -16.91
CA GLU A 93 1.37 32.87 -17.03
C GLU A 93 1.68 32.05 -15.76
N THR A 94 2.71 32.44 -15.00
CA THR A 94 3.08 31.81 -13.72
C THR A 94 2.01 32.00 -12.65
N GLU A 95 1.47 33.21 -12.52
CA GLU A 95 0.46 33.53 -11.50
C GLU A 95 -0.90 32.92 -11.85
N ILE A 96 -1.21 32.80 -13.15
CA ILE A 96 -2.37 32.05 -13.65
C ILE A 96 -2.25 30.56 -13.28
N SER A 97 -1.06 29.97 -13.47
CA SER A 97 -0.81 28.57 -13.09
C SER A 97 -0.96 28.36 -11.58
N ASP A 98 -0.42 29.25 -10.75
CA ASP A 98 -0.50 29.13 -9.29
C ASP A 98 -1.93 29.30 -8.76
N ALA A 99 -2.70 30.23 -9.33
CA ALA A 99 -4.10 30.41 -8.99
C ALA A 99 -4.95 29.19 -9.40
N LEU A 100 -4.66 28.56 -10.56
CA LEU A 100 -5.32 27.33 -11.00
C LEU A 100 -4.98 26.14 -10.10
N LEU A 101 -3.72 26.06 -9.67
CA LEU A 101 -3.26 25.06 -8.70
C LEU A 101 -3.97 25.21 -7.36
N ALA A 102 -4.04 26.42 -6.81
CA ALA A 102 -4.73 26.70 -5.56
C ALA A 102 -6.22 26.30 -5.62
N LYS A 103 -6.89 26.58 -6.75
CA LYS A 103 -8.27 26.14 -6.99
C LYS A 103 -8.40 24.62 -7.06
N ALA A 104 -7.47 23.93 -7.72
CA ALA A 104 -7.47 22.47 -7.81
C ALA A 104 -7.17 21.79 -6.45
N GLU A 105 -6.25 22.35 -5.67
CA GLU A 105 -5.96 21.92 -4.29
C GLU A 105 -7.17 22.12 -3.38
N TYR A 106 -7.90 23.21 -3.56
CA TYR A 106 -9.12 23.46 -2.81
C TYR A 106 -10.22 22.43 -3.11
N PHE A 107 -10.44 22.08 -4.39
CA PHE A 107 -11.36 20.98 -4.74
C PHE A 107 -10.93 19.63 -4.16
N SER A 108 -9.62 19.39 -4.07
CA SER A 108 -9.07 18.19 -3.43
C SER A 108 -9.28 18.18 -1.93
N LYS A 109 -9.14 19.34 -1.28
CA LYS A 109 -9.40 19.52 0.15
C LYS A 109 -10.85 19.20 0.47
N ILE A 110 -11.78 19.66 -0.38
CA ILE A 110 -13.21 19.43 -0.21
C ILE A 110 -13.59 17.96 -0.50
N GLY A 111 -12.79 17.24 -1.28
CA GLY A 111 -13.04 15.85 -1.67
C GLY A 111 -14.01 15.70 -2.85
N ASP A 112 -14.07 16.68 -3.75
CA ASP A 112 -14.86 16.57 -5.00
C ASP A 112 -14.01 15.96 -6.11
N LYS A 113 -14.20 14.65 -6.38
CA LYS A 113 -13.35 13.87 -7.31
C LYS A 113 -13.37 14.46 -8.72
N GLU A 114 -14.54 14.66 -9.31
CA GLU A 114 -14.67 14.98 -10.73
C GLU A 114 -14.18 16.40 -11.03
N LYS A 115 -14.57 17.37 -10.19
CA LYS A 115 -14.14 18.76 -10.35
C LYS A 115 -12.65 18.94 -10.07
N ALA A 116 -12.10 18.21 -9.10
CA ALA A 116 -10.66 18.23 -8.85
C ALA A 116 -9.88 17.70 -10.06
N LEU A 117 -10.28 16.56 -10.62
CA LEU A 117 -9.62 15.98 -11.80
C LEU A 117 -9.67 16.92 -13.01
N ALA A 118 -10.81 17.57 -13.26
CA ALA A 118 -10.95 18.57 -14.32
C ALA A 118 -10.04 19.79 -14.08
N ALA A 119 -10.04 20.34 -12.87
CA ALA A 119 -9.22 21.49 -12.50
C ALA A 119 -7.71 21.20 -12.64
N TYR A 120 -7.24 20.03 -12.21
CA TYR A 120 -5.82 19.66 -12.39
C TYR A 120 -5.43 19.40 -13.84
N ASN A 121 -6.34 18.94 -14.70
CA ASN A 121 -6.02 18.80 -16.12
C ASN A 121 -5.80 20.18 -16.76
N VAL A 122 -6.66 21.16 -16.44
CA VAL A 122 -6.50 22.55 -16.89
C VAL A 122 -5.21 23.16 -16.34
N ALA A 123 -4.88 22.91 -15.07
CA ALA A 123 -3.62 23.36 -14.49
C ALA A 123 -2.42 22.75 -15.24
N LEU A 124 -2.42 21.43 -15.49
CA LEU A 124 -1.32 20.73 -16.17
C LEU A 124 -1.01 21.31 -17.55
N GLU A 125 -2.04 21.70 -18.31
CA GLU A 125 -1.87 22.30 -19.64
C GLU A 125 -1.21 23.68 -19.58
N LYS A 126 -1.58 24.52 -18.61
CA LYS A 126 -1.04 25.88 -18.47
C LYS A 126 0.31 25.92 -17.73
N THR A 127 0.66 24.91 -16.95
CA THR A 127 1.93 24.88 -16.23
C THR A 127 3.09 24.54 -17.17
N ALA A 128 4.11 25.40 -17.25
CA ALA A 128 5.28 25.18 -18.11
C ALA A 128 6.40 24.36 -17.44
N GLY A 129 6.57 24.47 -16.12
CA GLY A 129 7.68 23.84 -15.39
C GLY A 129 7.54 22.31 -15.28
N LEU A 130 8.60 21.56 -15.59
CA LEU A 130 8.63 20.09 -15.44
C LEU A 130 8.42 19.65 -13.99
N GLY A 131 9.06 20.32 -13.03
CA GLY A 131 8.93 20.02 -11.61
C GLY A 131 7.49 20.17 -11.11
N SER A 132 6.85 21.30 -11.41
CA SER A 132 5.45 21.56 -11.03
C SER A 132 4.46 20.65 -11.77
N ARG A 133 4.74 20.27 -13.03
CA ARG A 133 3.98 19.23 -13.74
C ARG A 133 4.05 17.88 -13.02
N ILE A 134 5.22 17.47 -12.54
CA ILE A 134 5.37 16.22 -11.77
C ILE A 134 4.57 16.31 -10.46
N ASP A 135 4.64 17.43 -9.75
CA ASP A 135 3.89 17.62 -8.49
C ASP A 135 2.36 17.59 -8.73
N ILE A 136 1.86 18.16 -9.84
CA ILE A 136 0.45 18.01 -10.26
C ILE A 136 0.08 16.54 -10.48
N ILE A 137 0.95 15.77 -11.13
CA ILE A 137 0.71 14.34 -11.33
C ILE A 137 0.69 13.58 -10.01
N PHE A 138 1.54 13.94 -9.05
CA PHE A 138 1.44 13.36 -7.70
C PHE A 138 0.11 13.69 -7.02
N SER A 139 -0.43 14.90 -7.19
CA SER A 139 -1.78 15.25 -6.72
C SER A 139 -2.86 14.35 -7.35
N PHE A 140 -2.78 14.04 -8.65
CA PHE A 140 -3.67 13.06 -9.28
C PHE A 140 -3.59 11.68 -8.63
N VAL A 141 -2.37 11.20 -8.34
CA VAL A 141 -2.16 9.90 -7.70
C VAL A 141 -2.71 9.91 -6.27
N ARG A 142 -2.53 11.00 -5.51
CA ARG A 142 -3.10 11.16 -4.16
C ARG A 142 -4.62 11.11 -4.17
N ILE A 143 -5.28 11.76 -5.12
CA ILE A 143 -6.74 11.66 -5.32
C ILE A 143 -7.13 10.22 -5.66
N GLY A 144 -6.39 9.57 -6.55
CA GLY A 144 -6.58 8.15 -6.87
C GLY A 144 -6.53 7.27 -5.62
N PHE A 145 -5.55 7.49 -4.74
CA PHE A 145 -5.47 6.79 -3.47
C PHE A 145 -6.64 7.13 -2.54
N PHE A 146 -7.06 8.38 -2.43
CA PHE A 146 -8.17 8.77 -1.56
C PHE A 146 -9.48 8.05 -1.92
N PHE A 147 -9.75 7.86 -3.23
CA PHE A 147 -10.94 7.16 -3.73
C PHE A 147 -10.72 5.66 -4.04
N ASN A 148 -9.53 5.10 -3.79
CA ASN A 148 -9.16 3.72 -4.15
C ASN A 148 -9.34 3.38 -5.65
N ASP A 149 -9.06 4.33 -6.55
CA ASP A 149 -9.19 4.13 -8.00
C ASP A 149 -7.85 3.68 -8.63
N ASN A 150 -7.67 2.37 -8.77
CA ASN A 150 -6.43 1.77 -9.26
C ASN A 150 -6.12 2.13 -10.72
N ASP A 151 -7.13 2.37 -11.55
CA ASP A 151 -6.93 2.67 -12.97
C ASP A 151 -6.30 4.06 -13.14
N ILE A 152 -6.79 5.05 -12.39
CA ILE A 152 -6.21 6.40 -12.38
C ILE A 152 -4.78 6.36 -11.86
N ILE A 153 -4.55 5.63 -10.75
CA ILE A 153 -3.21 5.51 -10.15
C ILE A 153 -2.21 4.93 -11.16
N SER A 154 -2.57 3.84 -11.83
CA SER A 154 -1.69 3.16 -12.79
C SER A 154 -1.23 4.07 -13.92
N ARG A 155 -2.18 4.74 -14.60
CA ARG A 155 -1.92 5.60 -15.75
C ARG A 155 -1.10 6.83 -15.36
N LYS A 156 -1.38 7.40 -14.19
CA LYS A 156 -0.70 8.61 -13.71
C LYS A 156 0.71 8.31 -13.19
N ILE A 157 0.94 7.14 -12.59
CA ILE A 157 2.30 6.68 -12.23
C ILE A 157 3.14 6.46 -13.50
N GLU A 158 2.60 5.85 -14.54
CA GLU A 158 3.33 5.64 -15.80
C GLU A 158 3.69 6.97 -16.46
N ARG A 159 2.76 7.94 -16.49
CA ARG A 159 3.04 9.30 -16.95
C ARG A 159 4.05 10.05 -16.07
N ALA A 160 4.04 9.82 -14.77
CA ALA A 160 5.04 10.42 -13.88
C ALA A 160 6.44 9.84 -14.16
N LYS A 161 6.56 8.55 -14.47
CA LYS A 161 7.84 7.93 -14.86
C LYS A 161 8.44 8.59 -16.10
N SER A 162 7.63 8.78 -17.16
CA SER A 162 8.14 9.41 -18.39
C SER A 162 8.64 10.84 -18.14
N LEU A 163 7.91 11.66 -17.38
CA LEU A 163 8.36 13.02 -17.06
C LEU A 163 9.60 13.05 -16.17
N ILE A 164 9.77 12.07 -15.29
CA ILE A 164 10.96 11.98 -14.44
C ILE A 164 12.20 11.57 -15.24
N GLU A 165 12.05 10.72 -16.25
CA GLU A 165 13.12 10.36 -17.18
C GLU A 165 13.55 11.56 -18.04
N GLU A 166 12.61 12.43 -18.43
CA GLU A 166 12.89 13.66 -19.19
C GLU A 166 13.71 14.70 -18.40
N GLY A 167 13.57 14.76 -17.07
CA GLY A 167 14.31 15.76 -16.29
C GLY A 167 13.86 15.93 -14.84
N GLY A 168 13.48 14.84 -14.15
CA GLY A 168 13.03 14.92 -12.76
C GLY A 168 14.18 15.03 -11.76
N ASP A 169 14.03 15.96 -10.81
CA ASP A 169 14.91 16.09 -9.64
C ASP A 169 14.98 14.80 -8.82
N TRP A 170 16.10 14.61 -8.14
CA TRP A 170 16.34 13.42 -7.32
C TRP A 170 15.29 13.22 -6.21
N ASP A 171 14.80 14.30 -5.60
CA ASP A 171 13.72 14.24 -4.60
C ASP A 171 12.41 13.67 -5.19
N ARG A 172 11.99 14.18 -6.36
CA ARG A 172 10.78 13.72 -7.06
C ARG A 172 10.89 12.26 -7.50
N ARG A 173 12.10 11.78 -7.82
CA ARG A 173 12.36 10.35 -8.08
C ARG A 173 12.08 9.49 -6.86
N ASN A 174 12.57 9.91 -5.69
CA ASN A 174 12.34 9.17 -4.45
C ASN A 174 10.86 9.17 -4.07
N ARG A 175 10.17 10.31 -4.20
CA ARG A 175 8.71 10.37 -3.99
C ARG A 175 7.99 9.40 -4.93
N LEU A 176 8.31 9.40 -6.23
CA LEU A 176 7.70 8.46 -7.18
C LEU A 176 7.92 7.00 -6.77
N LYS A 177 9.11 6.63 -6.28
CA LYS A 177 9.35 5.27 -5.76
C LYS A 177 8.40 4.92 -4.60
N VAL A 178 8.13 5.86 -3.68
CA VAL A 178 7.17 5.66 -2.58
C VAL A 178 5.74 5.52 -3.12
N TYR A 179 5.31 6.41 -4.03
CA TYR A 179 4.00 6.32 -4.70
C TYR A 179 3.80 4.98 -5.40
N GLU A 180 4.80 4.55 -6.17
CA GLU A 180 4.77 3.26 -6.85
C GLU A 180 4.79 2.10 -5.86
N GLY A 181 5.61 2.16 -4.80
CA GLY A 181 5.68 1.12 -3.78
C GLY A 181 4.33 0.84 -3.13
N ILE A 182 3.57 1.90 -2.77
CA ILE A 182 2.22 1.76 -2.21
C ILE A 182 1.26 1.11 -3.20
N TYR A 183 1.29 1.55 -4.46
CA TYR A 183 0.44 0.99 -5.51
C TYR A 183 0.78 -0.48 -5.81
N ARG A 184 2.07 -0.85 -5.82
CA ARG A 184 2.50 -2.24 -5.99
C ARG A 184 2.03 -3.11 -4.83
N LEU A 185 2.08 -2.57 -3.61
CA LEU A 185 1.58 -3.21 -2.41
C LEU A 185 0.05 -3.43 -2.47
N SER A 186 -0.72 -2.53 -3.06
CA SER A 186 -2.18 -2.71 -3.26
C SER A 186 -2.56 -3.69 -4.37
N ILE A 187 -1.60 -4.17 -5.19
CA ILE A 187 -1.80 -5.15 -6.27
C ILE A 187 -1.17 -6.52 -5.94
N ARG A 188 -0.62 -6.69 -4.74
CA ARG A 188 0.11 -7.89 -4.25
C ARG A 188 1.51 -8.08 -4.83
N ASP A 189 2.07 -7.08 -5.48
CA ASP A 189 3.47 -7.14 -5.93
C ASP A 189 4.41 -6.68 -4.81
N PHE A 190 4.56 -7.54 -3.79
CA PHE A 190 5.40 -7.26 -2.62
C PHE A 190 6.89 -7.21 -2.96
N LYS A 191 7.32 -7.89 -4.02
CA LYS A 191 8.74 -7.98 -4.40
C LYS A 191 9.24 -6.66 -4.97
N THR A 192 8.48 -6.05 -5.89
CA THR A 192 8.83 -4.72 -6.40
C THR A 192 8.63 -3.66 -5.32
N ALA A 193 7.54 -3.74 -4.54
CA ALA A 193 7.28 -2.79 -3.46
C ALA A 193 8.42 -2.77 -2.41
N ALA A 194 8.90 -3.93 -1.96
CA ALA A 194 9.97 -4.00 -0.99
C ALA A 194 11.27 -3.36 -1.50
N ASN A 195 11.66 -3.65 -2.74
CA ASN A 195 12.86 -3.04 -3.32
C ASN A 195 12.73 -1.51 -3.40
N LEU A 196 11.58 -1.00 -3.83
CA LEU A 196 11.33 0.43 -3.92
C LEU A 196 11.36 1.10 -2.54
N PHE A 197 10.73 0.50 -1.54
CA PHE A 197 10.71 1.05 -0.18
C PHE A 197 12.09 1.04 0.47
N LEU A 198 12.84 -0.06 0.35
CA LEU A 198 14.17 -0.18 0.95
C LEU A 198 15.17 0.79 0.32
N ASP A 199 15.06 1.07 -0.97
CA ASP A 199 15.88 2.08 -1.65
C ASP A 199 15.64 3.50 -1.12
N THR A 200 14.40 3.81 -0.73
CA THR A 200 13.99 5.16 -0.27
C THR A 200 14.03 5.33 1.25
N LEU A 201 14.41 4.29 2.00
CA LEU A 201 14.29 4.26 3.45
C LEU A 201 15.14 5.34 4.13
N SER A 202 16.37 5.53 3.68
CA SER A 202 17.30 6.55 4.20
C SER A 202 16.97 7.98 3.77
N THR A 203 16.08 8.17 2.79
CA THR A 203 15.88 9.45 2.08
C THR A 203 14.39 9.79 1.95
N PHE A 204 13.60 9.35 2.94
CA PHE A 204 12.17 9.54 2.95
C PHE A 204 11.79 11.02 3.16
N MET A 205 11.16 11.61 2.14
CA MET A 205 10.66 12.99 2.16
C MET A 205 9.15 13.08 1.87
N SER A 206 8.44 11.94 1.81
CA SER A 206 7.03 11.87 1.36
C SER A 206 6.04 12.05 2.52
N THR A 207 6.17 13.13 3.29
CA THR A 207 5.28 13.43 4.44
C THR A 207 3.82 13.69 4.04
N GLU A 208 3.59 13.95 2.76
CA GLU A 208 2.27 14.09 2.16
C GLU A 208 1.48 12.77 2.06
N LEU A 209 2.17 11.62 2.02
CA LEU A 209 1.55 10.31 1.82
C LEU A 209 1.24 9.60 3.13
N MET A 210 2.23 9.54 4.01
CA MET A 210 2.18 8.83 5.28
C MET A 210 3.26 9.35 6.23
N ASP A 211 3.10 9.05 7.52
CA ASP A 211 4.16 9.28 8.49
C ASP A 211 5.32 8.30 8.29
N TYR A 212 6.51 8.68 8.73
CA TYR A 212 7.71 7.85 8.59
C TYR A 212 7.56 6.49 9.28
N LYS A 213 6.83 6.43 10.41
CA LYS A 213 6.53 5.19 11.13
C LYS A 213 5.72 4.21 10.27
N ASP A 214 4.69 4.72 9.58
CA ASP A 214 3.88 3.91 8.68
C ASP A 214 4.66 3.46 7.45
N PHE A 215 5.58 4.30 6.97
CA PHE A 215 6.48 3.95 5.89
C PHE A 215 7.40 2.77 6.26
N VAL A 216 8.06 2.85 7.41
CA VAL A 216 8.92 1.76 7.93
C VAL A 216 8.10 0.48 8.13
N LYS A 217 6.87 0.59 8.67
CA LYS A 217 5.95 -0.55 8.80
C LYS A 217 5.70 -1.25 7.47
N TYR A 218 5.36 -0.52 6.40
CA TYR A 218 5.12 -1.14 5.09
C TYR A 218 6.39 -1.71 4.45
N ALA A 219 7.53 -1.03 4.62
CA ALA A 219 8.83 -1.52 4.14
C ALA A 219 9.20 -2.86 4.77
N VAL A 220 9.05 -2.97 6.10
CA VAL A 220 9.25 -4.22 6.84
C VAL A 220 8.29 -5.31 6.38
N LEU A 221 6.99 -5.03 6.32
CA LEU A 221 5.99 -6.04 5.97
C LEU A 221 6.19 -6.57 4.54
N ALA A 222 6.53 -5.69 3.59
CA ALA A 222 6.86 -6.08 2.23
C ALA A 222 8.20 -6.84 2.16
N GLY A 223 9.19 -6.41 2.93
CA GLY A 223 10.50 -7.05 3.05
C GLY A 223 10.42 -8.48 3.59
N ALA A 224 9.60 -8.71 4.62
CA ALA A 224 9.44 -10.02 5.26
C ALA A 224 8.92 -11.12 4.31
N ILE A 225 8.09 -10.76 3.33
CA ILE A 225 7.59 -11.71 2.31
C ILE A 225 8.56 -11.89 1.15
N SER A 226 9.24 -10.82 0.74
CA SER A 226 9.93 -10.77 -0.56
C SER A 226 11.42 -11.09 -0.50
N LEU A 227 12.08 -10.79 0.62
CA LEU A 227 13.51 -10.94 0.78
C LEU A 227 13.86 -12.33 1.30
N ASN A 228 15.01 -12.83 0.84
CA ASN A 228 15.62 -14.02 1.42
C ASN A 228 16.21 -13.71 2.80
N ARG A 229 16.44 -14.73 3.62
CA ARG A 229 16.93 -14.58 5.00
C ARG A 229 18.18 -13.71 5.15
N VAL A 230 19.14 -13.83 4.22
CA VAL A 230 20.39 -13.04 4.23
C VAL A 230 20.11 -11.57 3.93
N ASP A 231 19.31 -11.31 2.90
CA ASP A 231 18.96 -9.95 2.50
C ASP A 231 18.07 -9.27 3.54
N LEU A 232 17.14 -10.02 4.15
CA LEU A 232 16.28 -9.53 5.23
C LEU A 232 17.11 -9.05 6.43
N LYS A 233 18.14 -9.81 6.82
CA LYS A 233 19.04 -9.41 7.90
C LYS A 233 19.75 -8.11 7.56
N LYS A 234 20.41 -8.06 6.39
CA LYS A 234 21.23 -6.92 5.99
C LYS A 234 20.42 -5.64 5.72
N LYS A 235 19.25 -5.76 5.09
CA LYS A 235 18.48 -4.61 4.59
C LYS A 235 17.34 -4.16 5.52
N VAL A 236 16.88 -5.01 6.44
CA VAL A 236 15.73 -4.70 7.30
C VAL A 236 16.11 -4.76 8.78
N ILE A 237 16.70 -5.87 9.23
CA ILE A 237 16.98 -6.05 10.67
C ILE A 237 18.16 -5.18 11.13
N ASP A 238 19.23 -5.12 10.33
CA ASP A 238 20.44 -4.35 10.65
C ASP A 238 20.39 -2.91 10.11
N ALA A 239 19.29 -2.53 9.45
CA ALA A 239 19.12 -1.18 8.93
C ALA A 239 18.92 -0.20 10.11
N PRO A 240 19.78 0.82 10.28
CA PRO A 240 19.72 1.72 11.42
C PRO A 240 18.40 2.48 11.46
N GLU A 241 17.88 2.88 10.30
CA GLU A 241 16.66 3.69 10.23
C GLU A 241 15.40 2.86 10.55
N VAL A 242 15.46 1.53 10.39
CA VAL A 242 14.41 0.62 10.87
C VAL A 242 14.53 0.46 12.38
N LEU A 243 15.74 0.20 12.91
CA LEU A 243 15.98 -0.04 14.33
C LEU A 243 15.53 1.13 15.22
N GLU A 244 15.75 2.37 14.77
CA GLU A 244 15.31 3.58 15.49
C GLU A 244 13.79 3.63 15.69
N VAL A 245 13.01 3.24 14.67
CA VAL A 245 11.55 3.35 14.68
C VAL A 245 10.86 2.06 15.16
N LEU A 246 11.56 0.92 15.10
CA LEU A 246 10.99 -0.38 15.39
C LEU A 246 10.40 -0.50 16.81
N HIS A 247 10.95 0.24 17.77
CA HIS A 247 10.47 0.28 19.16
C HIS A 247 9.12 0.99 19.31
N GLU A 248 8.79 1.90 18.39
CA GLU A 248 7.54 2.65 18.41
C GLU A 248 6.38 1.86 17.78
N ILE A 249 6.69 0.87 16.95
CA ILE A 249 5.70 0.05 16.24
C ILE A 249 5.49 -1.26 17.01
N PRO A 250 4.31 -1.49 17.61
CA PRO A 250 4.08 -2.64 18.46
C PRO A 250 4.13 -3.95 17.65
N HIS A 251 4.69 -5.00 18.26
CA HIS A 251 4.82 -6.38 17.74
C HIS A 251 5.67 -6.59 16.48
N LEU A 252 5.99 -5.53 15.73
CA LEU A 252 6.70 -5.64 14.45
C LEU A 252 8.15 -6.10 14.64
N GLY A 253 8.83 -5.61 15.69
CA GLY A 253 10.20 -6.03 15.99
C GLY A 253 10.30 -7.49 16.44
N GLU A 254 9.36 -7.96 17.26
CA GLU A 254 9.28 -9.37 17.67
C GLU A 254 8.99 -10.28 16.48
N PHE A 255 8.12 -9.85 15.57
CA PHE A 255 7.77 -10.57 14.36
C PHE A 255 8.97 -10.84 13.43
N ILE A 256 9.77 -9.83 13.11
CA ILE A 256 10.94 -10.01 12.23
C ILE A 256 12.04 -10.82 12.94
N ASN A 257 12.33 -10.48 14.19
CA ASN A 257 13.43 -11.11 14.93
C ASN A 257 13.13 -12.58 15.26
N SER A 258 11.88 -12.93 15.57
CA SER A 258 11.48 -14.32 15.82
C SER A 258 11.65 -15.20 14.57
N LEU A 259 11.29 -14.69 13.38
CA LEU A 259 11.52 -15.38 12.12
C LEU A 259 13.02 -15.60 11.84
N TYR A 260 13.84 -14.56 12.04
CA TYR A 260 15.28 -14.66 11.80
C TYR A 260 16.00 -15.59 12.79
N ASN A 261 15.64 -15.52 14.08
CA ASN A 261 16.21 -16.34 15.15
C ASN A 261 15.64 -17.77 15.20
N CYS A 262 14.75 -18.14 14.27
CA CYS A 262 14.09 -19.45 14.22
C CYS A 262 13.24 -19.77 15.48
N ALA A 263 12.71 -18.75 16.15
CA ALA A 263 11.83 -18.90 17.31
C ALA A 263 10.36 -19.00 16.86
N TYR A 264 9.98 -20.16 16.31
CA TYR A 264 8.72 -20.30 15.57
C TYR A 264 7.44 -20.16 16.39
N SER A 265 7.44 -20.58 17.67
CA SER A 265 6.27 -20.39 18.55
C SER A 265 5.93 -18.91 18.71
N LYS A 266 6.95 -18.09 19.05
CA LYS A 266 6.80 -16.62 19.17
C LYS A 266 6.46 -15.96 17.83
N PHE A 267 6.95 -16.52 16.73
CA PHE A 267 6.61 -16.05 15.39
C PHE A 267 5.10 -16.19 15.10
N PHE A 268 4.45 -17.29 15.51
CA PHE A 268 3.01 -17.46 15.31
C PHE A 268 2.18 -16.51 16.17
N GLU A 269 2.59 -16.28 17.41
CA GLU A 269 1.97 -15.28 18.30
C GLU A 269 2.09 -13.88 17.69
N SER A 270 3.31 -13.44 17.37
CA SER A 270 3.55 -12.12 16.78
C SER A 270 2.91 -11.95 15.39
N LEU A 271 2.81 -13.00 14.57
CA LEU A 271 2.09 -12.97 13.29
C LEU A 271 0.60 -12.72 13.50
N ALA A 272 -0.01 -13.29 14.55
CA ALA A 272 -1.41 -13.05 14.88
C ALA A 272 -1.63 -11.60 15.35
N ASP A 273 -0.70 -11.04 16.14
CA ASP A 273 -0.76 -9.65 16.60
C ASP A 273 -0.58 -8.66 15.43
N VAL A 274 0.38 -8.94 14.53
CA VAL A 274 0.58 -8.14 13.31
C VAL A 274 -0.64 -8.20 12.39
N GLU A 275 -1.29 -9.37 12.28
CA GLU A 275 -2.55 -9.49 11.53
C GLU A 275 -3.63 -8.56 12.12
N ARG A 276 -3.82 -8.60 13.43
CA ARG A 276 -4.87 -7.84 14.12
C ARG A 276 -4.63 -6.34 14.08
N ASN A 277 -3.42 -5.90 14.44
CA ASN A 277 -3.14 -4.48 14.67
C ASN A 277 -2.76 -3.74 13.39
N HIS A 278 -2.09 -4.40 12.43
CA HIS A 278 -1.51 -3.73 11.24
C HIS A 278 -2.20 -4.12 9.93
N LEU A 279 -2.47 -5.41 9.69
CA LEU A 279 -3.03 -5.86 8.41
C LEU A 279 -4.53 -5.62 8.29
N ARG A 280 -5.30 -5.76 9.38
CA ARG A 280 -6.76 -5.54 9.37
C ARG A 280 -7.15 -4.08 9.24
N THR A 281 -6.36 -3.20 9.84
CA THR A 281 -6.57 -1.76 9.86
C THR A 281 -6.09 -1.11 8.56
N SER A 282 -5.04 -1.64 7.93
CA SER A 282 -4.49 -1.06 6.69
C SER A 282 -5.41 -1.19 5.49
N ARG A 283 -5.75 -0.04 4.90
CA ARG A 283 -6.53 0.08 3.66
C ARG A 283 -5.93 -0.70 2.49
N TYR A 284 -4.60 -0.71 2.38
CA TYR A 284 -3.91 -1.34 1.25
C TYR A 284 -3.77 -2.86 1.41
N LEU A 285 -3.56 -3.34 2.64
CA LEU A 285 -3.27 -4.76 2.90
C LEU A 285 -4.50 -5.60 3.25
N PHE A 286 -5.61 -4.98 3.64
CA PHE A 286 -6.78 -5.71 4.12
C PHE A 286 -7.32 -6.74 3.11
N SER A 287 -7.42 -6.35 1.84
CA SER A 287 -7.88 -7.24 0.76
C SER A 287 -6.91 -8.40 0.48
N HIS A 288 -5.70 -8.33 1.05
CA HIS A 288 -4.60 -9.27 0.84
C HIS A 288 -4.17 -9.97 2.14
N LEU A 289 -4.87 -9.73 3.25
CA LEU A 289 -4.53 -10.27 4.57
C LEU A 289 -4.40 -11.80 4.57
N ARG A 290 -5.37 -12.51 3.97
CA ARG A 290 -5.32 -13.98 3.87
C ARG A 290 -4.12 -14.47 3.06
N TYR A 291 -3.75 -13.73 2.03
CA TYR A 291 -2.57 -14.04 1.23
C TYR A 291 -1.30 -13.83 2.07
N TYR A 292 -1.18 -12.69 2.75
CA TYR A 292 -0.03 -12.34 3.58
C TYR A 292 0.24 -13.43 4.64
N VAL A 293 -0.76 -13.76 5.46
CA VAL A 293 -0.62 -14.77 6.53
C VAL A 293 -0.25 -16.14 5.96
N ARG A 294 -0.86 -16.53 4.85
CA ARG A 294 -0.57 -17.81 4.20
C ARG A 294 0.87 -17.88 3.69
N GLU A 295 1.35 -16.84 3.03
CA GLU A 295 2.73 -16.79 2.51
C GLU A 295 3.76 -16.77 3.64
N MET A 296 3.50 -16.03 4.73
CA MET A 296 4.38 -16.03 5.90
C MET A 296 4.48 -17.41 6.57
N ARG A 297 3.38 -18.17 6.64
CA ARG A 297 3.40 -19.56 7.14
C ARG A 297 4.24 -20.47 6.24
N ILE A 298 4.09 -20.35 4.92
CA ILE A 298 4.88 -21.14 3.96
C ILE A 298 6.38 -20.84 4.14
N ILE A 299 6.77 -19.56 4.29
CA ILE A 299 8.16 -19.18 4.52
C ILE A 299 8.70 -19.79 5.81
N ALA A 300 7.95 -19.69 6.91
CA ALA A 300 8.38 -20.26 8.19
C ALA A 300 8.51 -21.79 8.15
N TYR A 301 7.55 -22.49 7.53
CA TYR A 301 7.63 -23.94 7.35
C TYR A 301 8.79 -24.34 6.43
N ALA A 302 8.97 -23.64 5.31
CA ALA A 302 10.07 -23.89 4.38
C ALA A 302 11.43 -23.70 5.06
N GLN A 303 11.59 -22.66 5.89
CA GLN A 303 12.82 -22.39 6.62
C GLN A 303 13.18 -23.51 7.59
N LEU A 304 12.20 -24.07 8.33
CA LEU A 304 12.46 -25.22 9.19
C LEU A 304 12.82 -26.45 8.36
N LEU A 305 12.03 -26.76 7.33
CA LEU A 305 12.19 -27.95 6.50
C LEU A 305 13.49 -27.93 5.68
N GLU A 306 14.02 -26.77 5.29
CA GLU A 306 15.27 -26.68 4.52
C GLU A 306 16.48 -27.25 5.30
N SER A 307 16.46 -27.11 6.62
CA SER A 307 17.53 -27.56 7.52
C SER A 307 17.52 -29.06 7.82
N TYR A 308 16.40 -29.77 7.60
CA TYR A 308 16.25 -31.18 7.95
C TYR A 308 15.86 -32.04 6.73
N ARG A 309 16.41 -33.26 6.65
CA ARG A 309 15.98 -34.24 5.64
C ARG A 309 14.69 -34.95 6.04
N SER A 310 14.54 -35.23 7.33
CA SER A 310 13.38 -35.89 7.93
C SER A 310 13.14 -35.29 9.32
N LEU A 311 11.88 -35.07 9.67
CA LEU A 311 11.47 -34.48 10.95
C LEU A 311 10.21 -35.19 11.45
N THR A 312 10.07 -35.43 12.75
CA THR A 312 8.81 -35.94 13.30
C THR A 312 7.76 -34.84 13.38
N MET A 313 6.50 -35.19 13.15
CA MET A 313 5.36 -34.26 13.24
C MET A 313 5.26 -33.65 14.64
N GLU A 314 5.49 -34.44 15.69
CA GLU A 314 5.49 -33.98 17.08
C GLU A 314 6.54 -32.88 17.34
N SER A 315 7.77 -33.09 16.86
CA SER A 315 8.85 -32.11 17.00
C SER A 315 8.53 -30.81 16.25
N MET A 316 7.96 -30.92 15.05
CA MET A 316 7.51 -29.76 14.28
C MET A 316 6.41 -29.00 15.02
N ALA A 317 5.39 -29.70 15.50
CA ALA A 317 4.27 -29.15 16.25
C ALA A 317 4.74 -28.40 17.50
N ASN A 318 5.65 -29.01 18.27
CA ASN A 318 6.26 -28.41 19.46
C ASN A 318 7.09 -27.16 19.11
N ALA A 319 7.86 -27.18 18.03
CA ALA A 319 8.65 -26.01 17.59
C ALA A 319 7.77 -24.81 17.23
N PHE A 320 6.61 -25.05 16.59
CA PHE A 320 5.64 -24.01 16.24
C PHE A 320 4.66 -23.69 17.37
N GLY A 321 4.62 -24.47 18.46
CA GLY A 321 3.70 -24.27 19.58
C GLY A 321 2.24 -24.56 19.24
N VAL A 322 1.98 -25.49 18.31
CA VAL A 322 0.64 -25.86 17.82
C VAL A 322 0.42 -27.37 17.90
N SER A 323 -0.81 -27.84 17.68
CA SER A 323 -1.12 -29.27 17.65
C SER A 323 -0.64 -29.94 16.36
N GLU A 324 -0.39 -31.25 16.43
CA GLU A 324 -0.03 -32.05 15.25
C GLU A 324 -1.12 -32.01 14.17
N GLU A 325 -2.39 -32.06 14.58
CA GLU A 325 -3.53 -31.95 13.66
C GLU A 325 -3.54 -30.62 12.91
N PHE A 326 -3.10 -29.54 13.55
CA PHE A 326 -3.01 -28.24 12.90
C PHE A 326 -1.92 -28.23 11.83
N ILE A 327 -0.73 -28.77 12.14
CA ILE A 327 0.38 -28.89 11.18
C ILE A 327 0.00 -29.80 10.01
N ASP A 328 -0.65 -30.94 10.26
CA ASP A 328 -1.11 -31.87 9.20
C ASP A 328 -2.08 -31.17 8.24
N ASN A 329 -3.06 -30.44 8.78
CA ASN A 329 -4.04 -29.69 7.99
C ASN A 329 -3.45 -28.52 7.19
N ASP A 330 -2.42 -27.85 7.69
CA ASP A 330 -1.77 -26.74 7.00
C ASP A 330 -0.77 -27.25 5.94
N LEU A 331 0.10 -28.21 6.30
CA LEU A 331 1.08 -28.78 5.39
C LEU A 331 0.41 -29.50 4.20
N SER A 332 -0.63 -30.28 4.44
CA SER A 332 -1.36 -30.99 3.36
C SER A 332 -1.85 -30.02 2.27
N LYS A 333 -2.37 -28.84 2.65
CA LYS A 333 -2.81 -27.81 1.69
C LYS A 333 -1.64 -27.23 0.90
N PHE A 334 -0.50 -26.98 1.55
CA PHE A 334 0.66 -26.38 0.91
C PHE A 334 1.45 -27.35 0.03
N ILE A 335 1.50 -28.61 0.40
CA ILE A 335 2.07 -29.70 -0.40
C ILE A 335 1.19 -29.95 -1.62
N ALA A 336 -0.13 -30.03 -1.45
CA ALA A 336 -1.06 -30.18 -2.59
C ALA A 336 -0.99 -29.00 -3.57
N ALA A 337 -0.75 -27.79 -3.07
CA ALA A 337 -0.51 -26.60 -3.88
C ALA A 337 0.90 -26.54 -4.52
N GLY A 338 1.80 -27.47 -4.20
CA GLY A 338 3.18 -27.51 -4.67
C GLY A 338 4.03 -26.34 -4.17
N ARG A 339 3.70 -25.77 -3.01
CA ARG A 339 4.42 -24.63 -2.41
C ARG A 339 5.47 -25.07 -1.39
N LEU A 340 5.31 -26.26 -0.82
CA LEU A 340 6.30 -26.91 0.06
C LEU A 340 6.76 -28.22 -0.57
N ASN A 341 8.06 -28.45 -0.60
CA ASN A 341 8.66 -29.66 -1.18
C ASN A 341 8.91 -30.70 -0.08
N CYS A 342 7.83 -31.22 0.49
CA CYS A 342 7.89 -32.28 1.47
C CYS A 342 6.73 -33.26 1.28
N VAL A 343 6.89 -34.45 1.87
CA VAL A 343 5.89 -35.52 1.89
C VAL A 343 5.64 -35.90 3.33
N ILE A 344 4.37 -36.12 3.67
CA ILE A 344 3.95 -36.52 5.02
C ILE A 344 3.72 -38.03 5.01
N ASP A 345 4.47 -38.74 5.84
CA ASP A 345 4.18 -40.13 6.23
C ASP A 345 3.42 -40.12 7.55
N LYS A 346 2.09 -40.27 7.47
CA LYS A 346 1.20 -40.24 8.62
C LYS A 346 1.27 -41.52 9.47
N VAL A 347 1.71 -42.65 8.91
CA VAL A 347 1.79 -43.92 9.66
C VAL A 347 2.97 -43.87 10.61
N ASN A 348 4.11 -43.36 10.14
CA ASN A 348 5.31 -43.21 10.95
C ASN A 348 5.39 -41.86 11.67
N GLY A 349 4.52 -40.90 11.33
CA GLY A 349 4.51 -39.57 11.93
C GLY A 349 5.70 -38.70 11.50
N ILE A 350 6.21 -38.89 10.28
CA ILE A 350 7.43 -38.25 9.77
C ILE A 350 7.10 -37.37 8.57
N VAL A 351 7.74 -36.20 8.52
CA VAL A 351 7.80 -35.32 7.34
C VAL A 351 9.16 -35.51 6.68
N GLU A 352 9.15 -35.99 5.45
CA GLU A 352 10.35 -36.11 4.63
C GLU A 352 10.43 -34.97 3.64
N THR A 353 11.61 -34.33 3.55
CA THR A 353 11.82 -33.24 2.59
C THR A 353 12.37 -33.79 1.29
N ASN A 354 11.76 -33.38 0.19
CA ASN A 354 12.25 -33.69 -1.15
C ASN A 354 12.93 -32.43 -1.69
N ARG A 355 14.20 -32.53 -2.08
CA ARG A 355 14.92 -31.41 -2.69
C ARG A 355 14.77 -31.51 -4.20
N PRO A 356 13.86 -30.75 -4.84
CA PRO A 356 13.75 -30.79 -6.28
C PRO A 356 15.02 -30.23 -6.92
N ASP A 357 15.54 -30.94 -7.92
CA ASP A 357 16.65 -30.43 -8.73
C ASP A 357 16.29 -29.11 -9.38
N ALA A 358 17.21 -28.14 -9.33
CA ALA A 358 17.01 -26.80 -9.91
C ALA A 358 16.62 -26.86 -11.41
N LYS A 359 17.14 -27.85 -12.15
CA LYS A 359 16.78 -28.08 -13.56
C LYS A 359 15.32 -28.49 -13.74
N ASN A 360 14.79 -29.36 -12.88
CA ASN A 360 13.39 -29.79 -12.94
C ASN A 360 12.46 -28.62 -12.62
N ALA A 361 12.81 -27.80 -11.63
CA ALA A 361 12.06 -26.58 -11.31
C ALA A 361 12.02 -25.59 -12.50
N GLN A 362 13.18 -25.32 -13.12
CA GLN A 362 13.28 -24.45 -14.30
C GLN A 362 12.50 -25.00 -15.49
N TYR A 363 12.58 -26.31 -15.74
CA TYR A 363 11.83 -26.98 -16.80
C TYR A 363 10.32 -26.83 -16.62
N GLN A 364 9.80 -27.13 -15.42
CA GLN A 364 8.37 -26.95 -15.11
C GLN A 364 7.92 -25.50 -15.23
N GLN A 365 8.75 -24.55 -14.79
CA GLN A 365 8.45 -23.12 -14.90
C GLN A 365 8.36 -22.68 -16.37
N THR A 366 9.28 -23.18 -17.21
CA THR A 366 9.32 -22.88 -18.64
C THR A 366 8.09 -23.40 -19.36
N ILE A 367 7.65 -24.62 -19.06
CA ILE A 367 6.40 -25.19 -19.61
C ILE A 367 5.20 -24.33 -19.20
N LYS A 368 5.07 -24.01 -17.90
CA LYS A 368 3.94 -23.20 -17.41
C LYS A 368 3.88 -21.83 -18.09
N GLN A 369 5.01 -21.14 -18.22
CA GLN A 369 5.06 -19.84 -18.91
C GLN A 369 4.82 -19.98 -20.41
N GLY A 370 5.35 -21.04 -21.03
CA GLY A 370 5.13 -21.39 -22.43
C GLY A 370 3.66 -21.61 -22.76
N ASP A 371 2.94 -22.38 -21.94
CA ASP A 371 1.51 -22.64 -22.12
C ASP A 371 0.66 -21.37 -22.02
N ILE A 372 0.98 -20.47 -21.07
CA ILE A 372 0.30 -19.17 -20.95
C ILE A 372 0.50 -18.35 -22.22
N LEU A 373 1.73 -18.31 -22.73
CA LEU A 373 2.07 -17.58 -23.94
C LEU A 373 1.37 -18.16 -25.18
N LEU A 374 1.43 -19.49 -25.36
CA LEU A 374 0.79 -20.19 -26.48
C LEU A 374 -0.73 -19.94 -26.49
N ASN A 375 -1.38 -20.03 -25.32
CA ASN A 375 -2.81 -19.75 -25.21
C ASN A 375 -3.15 -18.30 -25.59
N ARG A 376 -2.29 -17.33 -25.22
CA ARG A 376 -2.48 -15.92 -25.59
C ARG A 376 -2.29 -15.71 -27.09
N ILE A 377 -1.28 -16.33 -27.70
CA ILE A 377 -1.03 -16.28 -29.15
C ILE A 377 -2.19 -16.91 -29.91
N GLN A 378 -2.70 -18.06 -29.49
CA GLN A 378 -3.86 -18.70 -30.13
C GLN A 378 -5.13 -17.84 -30.07
N LYS A 379 -5.36 -17.13 -28.96
CA LYS A 379 -6.48 -16.18 -28.87
C LYS A 379 -6.28 -14.99 -29.80
N LEU A 380 -5.08 -14.43 -29.85
CA LEU A 380 -4.75 -13.31 -30.74
C LEU A 380 -4.89 -13.70 -32.21
N SER A 381 -4.39 -14.87 -32.62
CA SER A 381 -4.47 -15.31 -34.02
C SER A 381 -5.91 -15.52 -34.48
N ARG A 382 -6.81 -16.00 -33.61
CA ARG A 382 -8.25 -16.09 -33.90
C ARG A 382 -8.91 -14.72 -34.09
N VAL A 383 -8.46 -13.69 -33.38
CA VAL A 383 -9.00 -12.33 -33.51
C VAL A 383 -8.45 -11.63 -34.74
N ILE A 384 -7.20 -11.89 -35.13
CA ILE A 384 -6.54 -11.27 -36.29
C ILE A 384 -7.01 -11.89 -37.62
N ASN A 385 -7.37 -13.18 -37.61
CA ASN A 385 -7.82 -13.90 -38.81
C ASN A 385 -9.31 -13.71 -39.15
N VAL A 386 -10.07 -12.98 -38.32
CA VAL A 386 -11.45 -12.53 -38.59
C VAL A 386 -11.38 -11.06 -39.00
#